data_AF-A0A8T6VVH0-F1
#
_entry.id   AF-A0A8T6VVH0-F1
#
_cell.length_a   1.000
_cell.length_b   1.000
_cell.length_c   1.000
_cell.angle_alpha   90.00
_cell.angle_beta   90.00
_cell.angle_gamma   90.00
#
_symmetry.space_group_name_H-M   'P 1'
#
loop_
_entity.id
_entity.type
_entity.pdbx_description
1 polymer ?
#
loop_
_entity_poly.entity_id
_entity_poly.type
_entity_poly.pdbx_seq_one_letter_code
_entity_poly.pdbx_strand_id
1 'polypeptide(L)'
;PIISGVLGQSGVDGAVVLAVGADPPALAKTVAEANRRKGKPVVAVAVGAPATEAALVDSGVPVYPTPARAARAYQALVPLPL
;
A
#
# COMPACT_ATOMS: atom_id res chain seq x y z
N PRO A 1 -1.33 -4.65 -13.22
CA PRO A 1 -0.83 -3.26 -13.31
C PRO A 1 0.12 -2.93 -12.14
N ILE A 2 1.24 -2.24 -12.42
CA ILE A 2 2.46 -1.98 -11.62
C ILE A 2 2.56 -2.70 -10.26
N ILE A 3 1.71 -2.37 -9.28
CA ILE A 3 1.74 -3.00 -7.94
C ILE A 3 1.62 -4.54 -7.97
N SER A 4 0.77 -5.11 -8.82
CA SER A 4 0.67 -6.58 -8.94
C SER A 4 1.93 -7.21 -9.54
N GLY A 5 2.70 -6.45 -10.33
CA GLY A 5 4.00 -6.87 -10.85
C GLY A 5 5.07 -6.84 -9.76
N VAL A 6 5.11 -5.74 -8.98
CA VAL A 6 6.01 -5.58 -7.83
C VAL A 6 5.78 -6.69 -6.80
N LEU A 7 4.54 -6.86 -6.34
CA LEU A 7 4.21 -7.91 -5.37
C LEU A 7 4.37 -9.33 -5.93
N GLY A 8 4.49 -9.50 -7.26
CA GLY A 8 4.77 -10.77 -7.89
C GLY A 8 6.24 -11.22 -7.80
N GLN A 9 7.17 -10.31 -7.49
CA GLN A 9 8.60 -10.62 -7.44
C GLN A 9 8.93 -11.45 -6.20
N SER A 10 9.86 -12.41 -6.35
CA SER A 10 10.26 -13.33 -5.28
C SER A 10 10.97 -12.63 -4.11
N GLY A 11 11.74 -11.58 -4.38
CA GLY A 11 12.45 -10.80 -3.36
C GLY A 11 11.66 -9.63 -2.76
N VAL A 12 10.35 -9.58 -3.00
CA VAL A 12 9.47 -8.51 -2.47
C VAL A 12 8.53 -9.12 -1.45
N ASP A 13 8.66 -8.76 -0.19
CA ASP A 13 7.79 -9.29 0.89
C ASP A 13 6.48 -8.50 1.04
N GLY A 14 6.37 -7.34 0.41
CA GLY A 14 5.22 -6.45 0.50
C GLY A 14 5.51 -5.08 -0.10
N ALA A 15 4.66 -4.09 0.17
CA ALA A 15 4.84 -2.75 -0.38
C ALA A 15 4.34 -1.64 0.55
N VAL A 16 5.02 -0.49 0.46
CA VAL A 16 4.51 0.81 0.93
C VAL A 16 4.10 1.62 -0.31
N VAL A 17 2.83 1.96 -0.42
CA VAL A 17 2.28 2.74 -1.54
C VAL A 17 2.31 4.23 -1.18
N LEU A 18 2.92 5.05 -2.03
CA LEU A 18 2.91 6.50 -1.87
C LEU A 18 2.03 7.14 -2.95
N ALA A 19 0.89 7.70 -2.55
CA ALA A 19 -0.01 8.47 -3.40
C ALA A 19 0.14 9.95 -3.05
N VAL A 20 0.92 10.69 -3.82
CA VAL A 20 1.24 12.11 -3.55
C VAL A 20 0.73 12.97 -4.70
N GLY A 21 -0.23 13.86 -4.44
CA GLY A 21 -0.83 14.78 -5.41
C GLY A 21 -1.67 14.14 -6.52
N ALA A 22 -1.57 12.82 -6.72
CA ALA A 22 -2.41 12.06 -7.62
C ALA A 22 -3.62 11.52 -6.85
N ASP A 23 -4.82 11.91 -7.27
CA ASP A 23 -6.07 11.49 -6.63
C ASP A 23 -7.00 10.57 -7.47
N PRO A 24 -6.49 9.52 -8.16
CA PRO A 24 -7.36 8.55 -8.83
C PRO A 24 -7.85 7.46 -7.85
N PRO A 25 -9.15 7.40 -7.49
CA PRO A 25 -9.66 6.39 -6.55
C PRO A 25 -9.49 4.95 -7.06
N ALA A 26 -9.37 4.78 -8.37
CA ALA A 26 -9.08 3.49 -9.00
C ALA A 26 -7.75 2.87 -8.53
N LEU A 27 -6.80 3.67 -8.04
CA LEU A 27 -5.56 3.16 -7.44
C LEU A 27 -5.88 2.21 -6.28
N ALA A 28 -6.79 2.60 -5.39
CA ALA A 28 -7.15 1.80 -4.22
C ALA A 28 -7.63 0.40 -4.60
N LYS A 29 -8.49 0.30 -5.62
CA LYS A 29 -8.97 -0.98 -6.14
C LYS A 29 -7.82 -1.86 -6.61
N THR A 30 -6.87 -1.32 -7.38
CA THR A 30 -5.72 -2.09 -7.87
C THR A 30 -4.80 -2.55 -6.75
N VAL A 31 -4.64 -1.73 -5.70
CA VAL A 31 -3.83 -2.04 -4.52
C VAL A 31 -4.48 -3.17 -3.72
N ALA A 32 -5.76 -3.05 -3.39
CA ALA A 32 -6.50 -4.05 -2.63
C ALA A 32 -6.65 -5.38 -3.36
N GLU A 33 -6.85 -5.36 -4.67
CA GLU A 33 -6.84 -6.58 -5.49
C GLU A 33 -5.46 -7.26 -5.48
N ALA A 34 -4.37 -6.50 -5.61
CA ALA A 34 -3.03 -7.06 -5.60
C ALA A 34 -2.65 -7.62 -4.22
N ASN A 35 -2.96 -6.90 -3.14
CA ASN A 35 -2.77 -7.35 -1.77
C ASN A 35 -3.51 -8.68 -1.52
N ARG A 36 -4.81 -8.76 -1.85
CA ARG A 36 -5.60 -9.99 -1.70
C ARG A 36 -5.07 -11.15 -2.52
N ARG A 37 -4.69 -10.93 -3.78
CA ARG A 37 -4.21 -12.00 -4.68
C ARG A 37 -2.83 -12.52 -4.34
N LYS A 38 -1.95 -11.65 -3.80
CA LYS A 38 -0.56 -12.01 -3.49
C LYS A 38 -0.34 -12.38 -2.03
N GLY A 39 -1.27 -12.01 -1.14
CA GLY A 39 -1.15 -12.27 0.29
C GLY A 39 -0.02 -11.49 0.96
N LYS A 40 0.56 -10.49 0.28
CA LYS A 40 1.70 -9.71 0.78
C LYS A 40 1.21 -8.41 1.41
N PRO A 41 1.71 -8.03 2.60
CA PRO A 41 1.27 -6.83 3.31
C PRO A 41 1.47 -5.58 2.46
N VAL A 42 0.45 -4.71 2.49
CA VAL A 42 0.49 -3.40 1.86
C VAL A 42 -0.01 -2.37 2.84
N VAL A 43 0.73 -1.27 2.96
CA VAL A 43 0.30 -0.05 3.64
C VAL A 43 0.46 1.14 2.69
N ALA A 44 -0.21 2.25 2.98
CA ALA A 44 -0.19 3.41 2.11
C ALA A 44 0.08 4.73 2.86
N VAL A 45 0.50 5.72 2.10
CA VAL A 45 0.53 7.14 2.46
C VAL A 45 -0.19 7.89 1.35
N ALA A 46 -1.17 8.70 1.72
CA ALA A 46 -1.84 9.61 0.81
C ALA A 46 -1.55 11.05 1.24
N VAL A 47 -1.10 11.90 0.31
CA VAL A 47 -0.82 13.32 0.56
C VAL A 47 -1.44 14.13 -0.55
N GLY A 48 -2.41 14.99 -0.21
CA GLY A 48 -3.15 15.78 -1.20
C GLY A 48 -4.00 14.92 -2.16
N ALA A 49 -4.47 13.75 -1.70
CA ALA A 49 -5.24 12.79 -2.48
C ALA A 49 -6.43 12.22 -1.67
N PRO A 50 -7.41 13.07 -1.30
CA PRO A 50 -8.48 12.69 -0.37
C PRO A 50 -9.40 11.58 -0.90
N ALA A 51 -9.71 11.54 -2.19
CA ALA A 51 -10.58 10.50 -2.74
C ALA A 51 -9.88 9.13 -2.78
N THR A 52 -8.57 9.14 -3.03
CA THR A 52 -7.70 7.96 -3.01
C THR A 52 -7.46 7.46 -1.61
N GLU A 53 -7.25 8.36 -0.64
CA GLU A 53 -7.17 8.03 0.78
C GLU A 53 -8.44 7.33 1.25
N ALA A 54 -9.61 7.93 1.00
CA ALA A 54 -10.90 7.34 1.35
C ALA A 54 -11.07 5.95 0.71
N ALA A 55 -10.79 5.83 -0.59
CA ALA A 55 -10.93 4.56 -1.28
C ALA A 55 -9.95 3.47 -0.77
N LEU A 56 -8.74 3.85 -0.36
CA LEU A 56 -7.76 2.93 0.23
C LEU A 56 -8.26 2.41 1.59
N VAL A 57 -8.76 3.32 2.44
CA VAL A 57 -9.34 2.98 3.74
C VAL A 57 -10.55 2.05 3.58
N ASP A 58 -11.49 2.40 2.69
CA ASP A 58 -12.68 1.58 2.41
C ASP A 58 -12.32 0.19 1.85
N SER A 59 -11.19 0.09 1.15
CA SER A 59 -10.68 -1.18 0.63
C SER A 59 -9.90 -2.02 1.66
N GLY A 60 -9.79 -1.54 2.91
CA GLY A 60 -9.08 -2.21 4.00
C GLY A 60 -7.56 -2.06 3.95
N VAL A 61 -7.02 -1.13 3.15
CA VAL A 61 -5.58 -0.84 3.12
C VAL A 61 -5.25 0.19 4.20
N PRO A 62 -4.38 -0.11 5.17
CA PRO A 62 -4.00 0.87 6.19
C PRO A 62 -3.30 2.08 5.58
N VAL A 63 -3.80 3.29 5.84
CA VAL A 63 -3.21 4.55 5.38
C VAL A 63 -2.59 5.29 6.57
N TYR A 64 -1.39 5.81 6.38
CA TYR A 64 -0.64 6.54 7.39
C TYR A 64 -0.29 7.96 6.90
N PRO A 65 -0.24 8.95 7.80
CA PRO A 65 -0.08 10.36 7.43
C PRO A 65 1.34 10.72 6.97
N THR A 66 2.34 9.84 7.17
CA THR A 66 3.73 10.12 6.79
C THR A 66 4.43 8.85 6.32
N PRO A 67 5.44 8.96 5.42
CA PRO A 67 6.28 7.83 5.01
C PRO A 67 6.96 7.13 6.20
N ALA A 68 7.43 7.89 7.20
CA ALA A 68 8.08 7.31 8.38
C ALA A 68 7.11 6.44 9.20
N ARG A 69 5.85 6.86 9.36
CA ARG A 69 4.83 6.04 10.03
C ARG A 69 4.45 4.80 9.22
N ALA A 70 4.30 4.93 7.90
CA ALA A 70 4.04 3.78 7.04
C ALA A 70 5.17 2.75 7.07
N ALA A 71 6.43 3.20 7.03
CA ALA A 71 7.58 2.30 7.11
C ALA A 71 7.62 1.52 8.44
N ARG A 72 7.37 2.18 9.57
CA ARG A 72 7.29 1.51 10.89
C ARG A 72 6.13 0.51 10.96
N ALA A 73 4.97 0.88 10.41
CA ALA A 73 3.83 -0.03 10.36
C ALA A 73 4.12 -1.25 9.48
N TYR A 74 4.75 -1.05 8.32
CA TYR A 74 5.17 -2.14 7.45
C TYR A 74 6.16 -3.08 8.13
N GLN A 75 7.17 -2.56 8.84
CA GLN A 75 8.11 -3.36 9.63
C GLN A 75 7.44 -4.23 10.70
N ALA A 76 6.32 -3.77 11.28
CA ALA A 76 5.54 -4.58 12.23
C ALA A 76 4.76 -5.72 11.55
N LEU A 77 4.51 -5.63 10.24
CA LEU A 77 3.81 -6.66 9.44
C LEU A 77 4.76 -7.66 8.79
N VAL A 78 5.98 -7.23 8.48
CA VAL A 78 7.03 -8.06 7.87
C VAL A 78 8.20 -8.14 8.84
N PRO A 79 8.32 -9.25 9.61
CA PRO A 79 9.49 -9.48 10.45
C PRO A 79 10.73 -9.48 9.55
N LEU A 80 11.66 -8.56 9.78
CA LEU A 80 12.96 -8.62 9.12
C LEU A 80 13.66 -9.89 9.60
N PRO A 81 14.24 -10.70 8.68
CA PRO A 81 15.14 -11.75 9.12
C PRO A 81 16.27 -11.09 9.92
N LEU A 82 16.42 -11.51 11.18
CA LEU A 82 17.56 -11.17 12.03
C LEU A 82 18.86 -11.73 11.44
#